data_AF-A0A0G1JUC2-F1
#
_entry.id   AF-A0A0G1JUC2-F1
#
_cell.length_a   1.000
_cell.length_b   1.000
_cell.length_c   1.000
_cell.angle_alpha   90.00
_cell.angle_beta   90.00
_cell.angle_gamma   90.00
#
_symmetry.space_group_name_H-M   'P 1'
#
loop_
_entity.id
_entity.type
_entity.pdbx_description
1 polymer ?
#
loop_
_entity_poly.entity_id
_entity_poly.type
_entity_poly.pdbx_seq_one_letter_code
_entity_poly.pdbx_strand_id
1 'polypeptide(L)'
;MMTRVGIGLIFCIASLILPWWLFLIVGAAMAFVYRNFYELFFMAFFLDLLYGAPSGKFFGFRFALTLMAFIILTIATILKRRLKNYLYV
;
A
#
# COMPACT_ATOMS: atom_id res chain seq x y z
N MET A 1 15.92 -8.21 -10.97
CA MET A 1 15.73 -8.57 -9.55
C MET A 1 16.22 -7.44 -8.63
N MET A 2 17.47 -6.97 -8.77
CA MET A 2 18.01 -5.79 -8.05
C MET A 2 17.15 -4.52 -8.20
N THR A 3 16.62 -4.25 -9.40
CA THR A 3 15.78 -3.06 -9.66
C THR A 3 14.47 -3.04 -8.86
N ARG A 4 13.79 -4.18 -8.67
CA ARG A 4 12.57 -4.26 -7.85
C ARG A 4 12.84 -4.00 -6.37
N VAL A 5 13.91 -4.57 -5.84
CA VAL A 5 14.28 -4.40 -4.42
C VAL A 5 14.67 -2.95 -4.15
N GLY A 6 15.43 -2.32 -5.05
CA GLY A 6 15.77 -0.90 -4.95
C GLY A 6 14.54 0.01 -4.91
N ILE A 7 13.56 -0.24 -5.78
CA ILE A 7 12.30 0.53 -5.81
C ILE A 7 11.48 0.31 -4.52
N GLY A 8 11.43 -0.92 -4.00
CA GLY A 8 10.79 -1.21 -2.72
C GLY A 8 11.44 -0.47 -1.56
N LEU A 9 12.78 -0.43 -1.50
CA LEU A 9 13.52 0.32 -0.48
C LEU A 9 13.26 1.82 -0.57
N ILE A 10 13.28 2.39 -1.79
CA ILE A 10 12.96 3.81 -2.01
C ILE A 10 11.53 4.10 -1.55
N PHE A 11 10.58 3.23 -1.85
CA PHE A 11 9.19 3.36 -1.40
C PHE A 11 9.08 3.36 0.12
N CYS A 12 9.77 2.43 0.80
CA CYS A 12 9.81 2.38 2.26
C CYS A 12 10.39 3.68 2.85
N ILE A 13 11.52 4.17 2.34
CA ILE A 13 12.12 5.43 2.81
C ILE A 13 11.17 6.62 2.55
N ALA A 14 10.58 6.69 1.36
CA ALA A 14 9.65 7.74 1.00
C ALA A 14 8.41 7.75 1.91
N SER A 15 7.89 6.58 2.29
CA SER A 15 6.71 6.46 3.15
C SER A 15 6.86 7.09 4.55
N LEU A 16 8.10 7.25 5.04
CA LEU A 16 8.39 7.90 6.32
C LEU A 16 8.28 9.43 6.26
N ILE A 17 8.44 9.99 5.06
CA ILE A 17 8.44 11.44 4.82
C ILE A 17 7.09 11.88 4.24
N LEU A 18 6.47 11.01 3.45
CA LEU A 18 5.24 11.27 2.74
C LEU A 18 4.04 11.37 3.70
N PRO A 19 3.12 12.31 3.44
CA PRO A 19 1.81 12.27 4.08
C PRO A 19 1.09 10.95 3.78
N TRP A 20 0.34 10.46 4.75
CA TRP A 20 -0.37 9.17 4.68
C TRP A 20 -1.22 8.97 3.42
N TRP A 21 -1.86 10.03 2.91
CA TRP A 21 -2.65 10.00 1.69
C TRP A 21 -1.80 9.80 0.43
N LEU A 22 -0.66 10.50 0.33
CA LEU A 22 0.25 10.39 -0.82
C LEU A 22 0.97 9.03 -0.81
N PHE A 23 1.35 8.54 0.37
CA PHE A 23 1.84 7.18 0.56
C PHE A 23 0.87 6.12 0.00
N LEU A 24 -0.42 6.21 0.32
CA LEU A 24 -1.42 5.25 -0.16
C LEU A 24 -1.63 5.34 -1.68
N ILE A 25 -1.64 6.54 -2.27
CA ILE A 25 -1.78 6.73 -3.72
C ILE A 25 -0.59 6.09 -4.47
N VAL A 26 0.63 6.39 -4.05
CA VAL A 26 1.84 5.81 -4.64
C VAL A 26 1.85 4.29 -4.44
N GLY A 27 1.48 3.84 -3.24
CA GLY A 27 1.34 2.42 -2.92
C GLY A 27 0.36 1.69 -3.83
N ALA A 28 -0.81 2.28 -4.08
CA ALA A 28 -1.81 1.73 -4.98
C ALA A 28 -1.28 1.64 -6.41
N ALA A 29 -0.64 2.70 -6.93
CA ALA A 29 -0.02 2.69 -8.25
C ALA A 29 1.04 1.59 -8.38
N MET A 30 1.92 1.46 -7.38
CA MET A 30 2.94 0.40 -7.34
C MET A 30 2.32 -1.00 -7.23
N ALA A 31 1.24 -1.14 -6.46
CA ALA A 31 0.48 -2.38 -6.38
C ALA A 31 -0.20 -2.74 -7.71
N PHE A 32 -0.47 -1.78 -8.60
CA PHE A 32 -0.91 -2.03 -9.98
C PHE A 32 0.24 -2.42 -10.91
N VAL A 33 1.38 -1.73 -10.84
CA VAL A 33 2.55 -1.99 -11.68
C VAL A 33 3.20 -3.33 -11.35
N TYR A 34 3.37 -3.65 -10.07
CA TYR A 34 4.03 -4.87 -9.61
C TYR A 34 3.03 -5.93 -9.21
N ARG A 35 3.29 -7.19 -9.60
CA ARG A 35 2.38 -8.31 -9.34
C ARG A 35 2.19 -8.59 -7.84
N ASN A 36 3.29 -8.54 -7.08
CA ASN A 36 3.33 -8.86 -5.64
C ASN A 36 4.02 -7.71 -4.91
N PHE A 37 3.29 -6.65 -4.56
CA PHE A 37 3.82 -5.48 -3.84
C PHE A 37 3.31 -5.45 -2.40
N TYR A 38 3.83 -6.36 -1.58
CA TYR A 38 3.44 -6.50 -0.16
C TYR A 38 4.08 -5.43 0.73
N GLU A 39 5.08 -4.71 0.21
CA GLU A 39 5.77 -3.60 0.87
C GLU A 39 4.77 -2.51 1.33
N LEU A 40 3.70 -2.28 0.56
CA LEU A 40 2.61 -1.39 0.96
C LEU A 40 1.97 -1.81 2.29
N PHE A 41 1.65 -3.10 2.44
CA PHE A 41 1.02 -3.61 3.65
C PHE A 41 1.97 -3.57 4.85
N PHE A 42 3.19 -4.06 4.67
CA PHE A 42 4.20 -4.05 5.73
C PHE A 42 4.49 -2.63 6.22
N MET A 43 4.60 -1.68 5.29
CA MET A 43 4.91 -0.31 5.66
C MET A 43 3.71 0.41 6.27
N ALA A 44 2.49 0.16 5.80
CA ALA A 44 1.28 0.68 6.43
C ALA A 44 1.12 0.18 7.87
N PHE A 45 1.41 -1.10 8.10
CA PHE A 45 1.44 -1.69 9.45
C PHE A 45 2.50 -1.04 10.34
N PHE A 46 3.71 -0.85 9.80
CA PHE A 46 4.78 -0.18 10.51
C PHE A 46 4.44 1.28 10.86
N LEU A 47 3.81 2.01 9.93
CA LEU A 47 3.35 3.39 10.15
C LEU A 47 2.23 3.47 11.19
N ASP A 48 1.29 2.53 11.20
CA ASP A 48 0.28 2.45 12.27
C ASP A 48 0.90 2.10 13.63
N LEU A 49 1.99 1.33 13.67
CA LEU A 49 2.71 1.08 14.93
C LEU A 49 3.48 2.31 15.41
N LEU A 50 4.11 3.06 14.50
CA LEU A 50 4.87 4.27 14.82
C LEU A 50 3.98 5.48 15.14
N TYR A 51 2.93 5.70 14.36
CA TYR A 51 2.12 6.91 14.37
C TYR A 51 0.65 6.68 14.74
N GLY A 52 0.23 5.43 14.96
CA GLY A 52 -1.13 5.07 15.40
C GLY A 52 -1.36 5.42 16.87
N ALA A 53 -1.31 6.70 17.18
CA ALA A 53 -1.83 7.23 18.44
C ALA A 53 -3.36 7.26 18.38
N PRO A 54 -4.07 7.01 19.50
CA PRO A 54 -5.50 7.23 19.63
C PRO A 54 -5.80 8.73 19.57
N SER A 55 -5.73 9.29 18.38
CA SER A 55 -6.19 10.63 18.05
C SER A 55 -7.65 10.53 17.59
N GLY A 56 -8.42 11.61 17.68
CA GLY A 56 -9.82 11.64 17.19
C GLY A 56 -10.00 11.34 15.68
N LYS A 57 -8.90 11.03 14.97
CA LYS A 57 -8.91 10.58 13.57
C LYS A 57 -9.32 9.10 13.51
N PHE A 58 -10.04 8.72 12.45
CA PHE A 58 -10.50 7.33 12.21
C PHE A 58 -11.26 6.70 13.38
N PHE A 59 -12.06 7.48 14.12
CA PHE A 59 -12.83 6.99 15.28
C PHE A 59 -11.98 6.31 16.35
N GLY A 60 -10.70 6.70 16.49
CA GLY A 60 -9.76 6.08 17.44
C GLY A 60 -9.20 4.73 16.97
N PHE A 61 -9.42 4.34 15.72
CA PHE A 61 -8.91 3.09 15.17
C PHE A 61 -7.41 3.19 14.87
N ARG A 62 -6.61 2.40 15.59
CA ARG A 62 -5.14 2.41 15.54
C ARG A 62 -4.55 1.91 14.21
N PHE A 63 -5.22 0.96 13.54
CA PHE A 63 -4.67 0.27 12.37
C PHE A 63 -5.31 0.74 11.04
N ALA A 64 -5.65 2.02 10.96
CA ALA A 64 -6.39 2.57 9.83
C ALA A 64 -5.63 2.43 8.50
N LEU A 65 -4.32 2.69 8.49
CA LEU A 65 -3.53 2.61 7.26
C LEU A 65 -3.35 1.16 6.81
N THR A 66 -3.16 0.24 7.75
CA THR A 66 -3.05 -1.19 7.50
C THR A 66 -4.32 -1.71 6.84
N LEU A 67 -5.48 -1.32 7.37
CA LEU A 67 -6.78 -1.71 6.82
C LEU A 67 -6.99 -1.13 5.41
N MET A 68 -6.63 0.15 5.19
CA MET A 68 -6.67 0.77 3.86
C MET A 68 -5.74 0.07 2.87
N ALA A 69 -4.50 -0.22 3.26
CA ALA A 69 -3.52 -0.94 2.44
C ALA A 69 -4.04 -2.33 2.05
N PHE A 70 -4.66 -3.05 2.99
CA PHE A 70 -5.28 -4.35 2.72
C PHE A 70 -6.40 -4.25 1.68
N ILE A 71 -7.29 -3.27 1.82
CA ILE A 71 -8.37 -3.01 0.86
C ILE A 71 -7.79 -2.70 -0.53
N ILE A 72 -6.80 -1.81 -0.62
CA ILE A 72 -6.13 -1.43 -1.87
C ILE A 72 -5.53 -2.66 -2.56
N LEU A 73 -4.77 -3.49 -1.84
CA LEU A 73 -4.14 -4.68 -2.40
C LEU A 73 -5.18 -5.71 -2.90
N THR A 74 -6.27 -5.87 -2.16
CA THR A 74 -7.37 -6.76 -2.53
C THR A 74 -8.05 -6.27 -3.82
N ILE A 75 -8.40 -4.98 -3.88
CA ILE A 75 -9.01 -4.36 -5.05
C ILE A 75 -8.08 -4.44 -6.25
N ALA A 76 -6.80 -4.10 -6.09
CA ALA A 76 -5.81 -4.18 -7.16
C ALA A 76 -5.71 -5.60 -7.72
N THR A 77 -5.74 -6.62 -6.85
CA THR A 77 -5.69 -8.02 -7.27
C THR A 77 -6.94 -8.43 -8.05
N ILE A 78 -8.13 -8.05 -7.58
CA ILE A 78 -9.40 -8.34 -8.26
C ILE A 78 -9.43 -7.65 -9.63
N LEU A 79 -9.07 -6.37 -9.70
CA LEU A 79 -9.07 -5.60 -10.92
C LEU A 79 -8.07 -6.17 -11.94
N LYS A 80 -6.85 -6.50 -11.52
CA LYS A 80 -5.88 -7.18 -12.40
C LYS A 80 -6.39 -8.48 -12.97
N ARG A 81 -7.07 -9.29 -12.15
CA ARG A 81 -7.63 -10.57 -12.60
C ARG A 81 -8.73 -10.34 -13.64
N ARG A 82 -9.61 -9.36 -13.44
CA ARG A 82 -10.64 -8.99 -14.42
C ARG A 82 -10.06 -8.44 -15.71
N LEU A 83 -9.05 -7.57 -15.62
CA LEU A 83 -8.38 -6.96 -16.77
C LEU A 83 -7.64 -8.01 -17.61
N LYS A 84 -6.97 -8.95 -16.95
CA LYS A 84 -6.39 -10.11 -17.61
C LYS A 84 -7.47 -10.94 -18.30
N ASN A 85 -8.58 -11.25 -17.65
CA ASN A 85 -9.64 -12.02 -18.29
C ASN A 85 -10.20 -11.31 -19.54
N TYR A 86 -10.38 -9.97 -19.50
CA TYR A 86 -10.85 -9.20 -20.65
C TYR A 86 -9.89 -9.21 -21.85
N LEU A 87 -8.58 -9.18 -21.60
CA LEU A 87 -7.55 -9.16 -22.66
C LEU A 87 -7.38 -10.51 -23.40
N TYR A 88 -7.94 -11.60 -22.88
CA TYR A 88 -7.83 -12.95 -23.46
C TYR A 88 -9.17 -13.48 -24.00
N VAL A 89 -10.20 -12.63 -24.04
CA VAL A 89 -11.46 -12.85 -24.79
C VAL A 89 -11.34 -12.12 -26.12
#